data_AF-A0A7C0Z2A5-F1
#
_entry.id   AF-A0A7C0Z2A5-F1
#
_cell.length_a   1.000
_cell.length_b   1.000
_cell.length_c   1.000
_cell.angle_alpha   90.00
_cell.angle_beta   90.00
_cell.angle_gamma   90.00
#
_symmetry.space_group_name_H-M   'P 1'
#
loop_
_entity.id
_entity.type
_entity.pdbx_description
1 polymer ?
#
loop_
_entity_poly.entity_id
_entity_poly.type
_entity_poly.pdbx_seq_one_letter_code
_entity_poly.pdbx_strand_id
1 'polypeptide(L)'
;MIKEKIKKRKNGGLGFEIGVMLFTLLIIAVSSYFLVKHAISLSHFLGIPPIIISFTIIAAATSFPDLVVSACNAKKGDISDASSNVFGSNIFDILVGLGLPIFIARLIKIPVIISVESMTIVFGLLVSTVVVLYIFAEKMILTKPKAVLMLLIYFGLIVYTISLV
;
A
#
# COMPACT_ATOMS: atom_id res chain seq x y z
N MET A 1 -23.45 25.83 -15.14
CA MET A 1 -22.58 25.18 -16.15
C MET A 1 -21.74 24.00 -15.66
N ILE A 2 -21.33 23.88 -14.38
CA ILE A 2 -20.59 22.68 -13.90
C ILE A 2 -21.52 21.52 -13.50
N LYS A 3 -22.75 21.80 -13.08
CA LYS A 3 -23.75 20.79 -12.68
C LYS A 3 -24.35 19.97 -13.84
N GLU A 4 -24.18 20.40 -15.09
CA GLU A 4 -24.74 19.71 -16.28
C GLU A 4 -23.79 18.69 -16.93
N LYS A 5 -22.51 18.66 -16.54
CA LYS A 5 -21.51 17.71 -17.09
C LYS A 5 -21.32 16.44 -16.26
N ILE A 6 -22.14 16.20 -15.24
CA ILE A 6 -22.35 14.85 -14.71
C ILE A 6 -23.24 14.11 -15.72
N LYS A 7 -22.65 13.86 -16.87
CA LYS A 7 -23.15 13.02 -17.96
C LYS A 7 -23.64 11.73 -17.33
N LYS A 8 -24.95 11.46 -17.41
CA LYS A 8 -25.61 10.20 -17.07
C LYS A 8 -24.67 9.03 -17.37
N ARG A 9 -24.01 8.47 -16.35
CA ARG A 9 -23.54 7.09 -16.45
C ARG A 9 -24.81 6.29 -16.74
N LYS A 10 -24.80 5.49 -17.80
CA LYS A 10 -25.73 4.37 -17.89
C LYS A 10 -25.40 3.52 -16.66
N ASN A 11 -26.13 3.71 -15.56
CA ASN A 11 -26.02 2.81 -14.41
C ASN A 11 -26.36 1.44 -14.97
N GLY A 12 -25.39 0.53 -14.97
CA GLY A 12 -25.73 -0.88 -15.09
C GLY A 12 -26.70 -1.21 -13.96
N GLY A 13 -27.61 -2.16 -14.15
CA GLY A 13 -28.40 -2.65 -13.02
C GLY A 13 -27.46 -3.05 -11.87
N LEU A 14 -27.91 -2.96 -10.62
CA LEU A 14 -27.09 -3.27 -9.44
C LEU A 14 -26.30 -4.59 -9.57
N GLY A 15 -26.90 -5.62 -10.18
CA GLY A 15 -26.23 -6.90 -10.44
C GLY A 15 -25.03 -6.80 -11.39
N PHE A 16 -25.06 -5.90 -12.37
CA PHE A 16 -23.91 -5.62 -13.23
C PHE A 16 -22.78 -4.95 -12.46
N GLU A 17 -23.08 -3.97 -11.60
CA GLU A 17 -22.07 -3.28 -10.79
C GLU A 17 -21.40 -4.24 -9.80
N ILE A 18 -22.18 -5.07 -9.12
CA ILE A 18 -21.67 -6.14 -8.25
C ILE A 18 -20.84 -7.14 -9.05
N GLY A 19 -21.30 -7.52 -10.25
CA GLY A 19 -20.57 -8.44 -11.13
C GLY A 19 -19.20 -7.89 -11.53
N VAL A 20 -19.14 -6.61 -11.93
CA VAL A 20 -17.87 -5.93 -12.25
C VAL A 20 -16.97 -5.88 -11.02
N MET A 21 -17.50 -5.52 -9.85
CA MET A 21 -16.74 -5.46 -8.61
C MET A 21 -16.09 -6.80 -8.27
N LEU A 22 -16.88 -7.89 -8.24
CA LEU A 22 -16.39 -9.24 -7.94
C LEU A 22 -15.35 -9.71 -8.96
N PHE A 23 -15.58 -9.42 -10.25
CA PHE A 23 -14.63 -9.76 -11.30
C PHE A 23 -13.30 -9.03 -11.14
N THR A 24 -13.33 -7.73 -10.86
CA THR A 24 -12.10 -6.95 -10.60
C THR A 24 -11.38 -7.41 -9.34
N LEU A 25 -12.12 -7.75 -8.27
CA LEU A 25 -11.55 -8.27 -7.04
C LEU A 25 -10.82 -9.60 -7.29
N LEU A 26 -11.41 -10.49 -8.09
CA LEU A 26 -10.79 -11.75 -8.48
C LEU A 26 -9.49 -11.52 -9.27
N ILE A 27 -9.50 -10.60 -10.23
CA ILE A 27 -8.30 -10.25 -11.01
C ILE A 27 -7.19 -9.73 -10.09
N ILE A 28 -7.52 -8.83 -9.16
CA ILE A 28 -6.56 -8.29 -8.21
C ILE A 28 -6.00 -9.40 -7.32
N ALA A 29 -6.84 -10.28 -6.77
CA ALA A 29 -6.41 -11.38 -5.93
C ALA A 29 -5.43 -12.33 -6.64
N VAL A 30 -5.78 -12.74 -7.87
CA VAL A 30 -4.93 -13.61 -8.70
C VAL A 30 -3.61 -12.91 -9.07
N SER A 31 -3.68 -11.64 -9.47
CA SER A 31 -2.49 -10.86 -9.85
C SER A 31 -1.55 -10.66 -8.66
N SER A 32 -2.08 -10.35 -7.48
CA SER A 32 -1.30 -10.20 -6.25
C SER A 32 -0.62 -11.51 -5.84
N TYR A 33 -1.30 -12.65 -5.98
CA TYR A 33 -0.69 -13.96 -5.72
C TYR A 33 0.53 -14.21 -6.63
N PHE A 34 0.37 -13.98 -7.94
CA PHE A 34 1.48 -14.17 -8.86
C PHE A 34 2.59 -13.14 -8.67
N LEU A 35 2.26 -11.88 -8.37
CA LEU A 35 3.23 -10.85 -8.05
C LEU A 35 4.13 -11.28 -6.88
N VAL A 36 3.54 -11.69 -5.76
CA VAL A 36 4.29 -12.13 -4.58
C VAL A 36 5.13 -13.36 -4.90
N LYS A 37 4.55 -14.36 -5.58
CA LYS A 37 5.26 -15.60 -5.94
C LYS A 37 6.50 -15.34 -6.80
N HIS A 38 6.37 -14.51 -7.84
CA HIS A 38 7.49 -14.22 -8.74
C HIS A 38 8.49 -13.25 -8.13
N ALA A 39 8.06 -12.31 -7.28
CA ALA A 39 8.96 -11.44 -6.54
C ALA A 39 9.86 -12.24 -5.58
N ILE A 40 9.30 -13.21 -4.84
CA ILE A 40 10.10 -14.11 -3.98
C ILE A 40 11.03 -14.98 -4.83
N SER A 41 10.57 -15.52 -5.96
CA SER A 41 11.44 -16.27 -6.87
C SER A 41 12.61 -15.41 -7.39
N LEU A 42 12.37 -14.13 -7.65
CA LEU A 42 13.41 -13.18 -8.04
C LEU A 42 14.40 -12.93 -6.90
N SER A 43 13.94 -12.88 -5.64
CA SER A 43 14.84 -12.69 -4.48
C SER A 43 15.84 -13.84 -4.38
N HIS A 44 15.38 -15.08 -4.56
CA HIS A 44 16.24 -16.26 -4.58
C HIS A 44 17.23 -16.24 -5.74
N PHE A 45 16.80 -15.81 -6.94
CA PHE A 45 17.69 -15.69 -8.10
C PHE A 45 18.79 -14.64 -7.89
N LEU A 46 18.45 -13.51 -7.27
CA LEU A 46 19.39 -12.42 -6.99
C LEU A 46 20.25 -12.68 -5.74
N GLY A 47 20.00 -13.74 -4.98
CA GLY A 47 20.70 -14.02 -3.72
C GLY A 47 20.36 -13.03 -2.60
N ILE A 48 19.23 -12.32 -2.71
CA ILE A 48 18.80 -11.31 -1.74
C ILE A 48 17.76 -11.94 -0.79
N PRO A 49 17.81 -11.68 0.52
CA PRO A 49 16.80 -12.15 1.46
C PRO A 49 15.38 -11.74 1.04
N PRO A 50 14.40 -12.66 1.08
CA PRO A 50 13.01 -12.38 0.68
C PRO A 50 12.39 -11.17 1.39
N ILE A 51 12.81 -10.91 2.63
CA ILE A 51 12.34 -9.77 3.42
C ILE A 51 12.66 -8.41 2.78
N ILE A 52 13.79 -8.27 2.09
CA ILE A 52 14.12 -7.03 1.36
C ILE A 52 13.17 -6.83 0.19
N ILE A 53 12.96 -7.86 -0.63
CA ILE A 53 12.03 -7.77 -1.76
C ILE A 53 10.60 -7.49 -1.27
N SER A 54 10.25 -8.01 -0.10
CA SER A 54 8.95 -7.77 0.54
C SER A 54 8.75 -6.29 0.89
N PHE A 55 9.73 -5.67 1.56
CA PHE A 55 9.65 -4.25 1.96
C PHE A 55 9.93 -3.25 0.83
N THR A 56 10.44 -3.71 -0.31
CA THR A 56 10.75 -2.84 -1.45
C THR A 56 9.75 -3.04 -2.59
N ILE A 57 9.90 -4.11 -3.37
CA ILE A 57 9.15 -4.34 -4.60
C ILE A 57 7.70 -4.72 -4.29
N ILE A 58 7.48 -5.67 -3.38
CA ILE A 58 6.12 -6.15 -3.08
C ILE A 58 5.30 -5.02 -2.46
N ALA A 59 5.83 -4.37 -1.42
CA ALA A 59 5.16 -3.22 -0.79
C ALA A 59 4.83 -2.10 -1.79
N ALA A 60 5.78 -1.71 -2.65
CA ALA A 60 5.54 -0.67 -3.66
C ALA A 60 4.49 -1.09 -4.70
N ALA A 61 4.52 -2.35 -5.14
CA ALA A 61 3.62 -2.86 -6.16
C ALA A 61 2.18 -3.00 -5.63
N THR A 62 1.98 -3.40 -4.38
CA THR A 62 0.64 -3.50 -3.78
C THR A 62 0.01 -2.13 -3.50
N SER A 63 0.82 -1.11 -3.18
CA SER A 63 0.34 0.26 -2.96
C SER A 63 0.24 1.11 -4.25
N PHE A 64 0.69 0.57 -5.39
CA PHE A 64 0.65 1.30 -6.67
C PHE A 64 -0.77 1.69 -7.11
N PRO A 65 -1.80 0.83 -7.00
CA PRO A 65 -3.17 1.23 -7.32
C PRO A 65 -3.66 2.40 -6.46
N ASP A 66 -3.36 2.39 -5.15
CA ASP A 66 -3.74 3.46 -4.23
C ASP A 66 -3.02 4.77 -4.55
N LEU A 67 -1.75 4.69 -4.94
CA LEU A 67 -1.00 5.84 -5.44
C LEU A 67 -1.70 6.46 -6.65
N VAL A 68 -2.15 5.64 -7.61
CA VAL A 68 -2.87 6.13 -8.79
C VAL A 68 -4.18 6.80 -8.41
N VAL A 69 -4.96 6.21 -7.49
CA VAL A 69 -6.23 6.79 -7.00
C VAL A 69 -5.96 8.13 -6.30
N SER A 70 -5.02 8.18 -5.36
CA SER A 70 -4.65 9.41 -4.65
C SER A 70 -4.12 10.48 -5.60
N ALA A 71 -3.30 10.12 -6.59
CA ALA A 71 -2.79 11.05 -7.59
C ALA A 71 -3.91 11.61 -8.48
N CYS A 72 -4.85 10.77 -8.90
CA CYS A 72 -6.02 11.20 -9.66
C CYS A 72 -6.91 12.17 -8.88
N ASN A 73 -7.15 11.91 -7.59
CA ASN A 73 -7.95 12.79 -6.72
C ASN A 73 -7.23 14.11 -6.45
N ALA A 74 -5.93 14.05 -6.13
CA ALA A 74 -5.11 15.25 -5.94
C ALA A 74 -5.10 16.14 -7.19
N LYS A 75 -5.00 15.55 -8.38
CA LYS A 75 -5.02 16.28 -9.67
C LYS A 75 -6.36 16.97 -9.94
N LYS A 76 -7.47 16.48 -9.37
CA LYS A 76 -8.79 17.12 -9.45
C LYS A 76 -8.99 18.23 -8.42
N GLY A 77 -8.07 18.39 -7.47
CA GLY A 77 -8.19 19.31 -6.34
C GLY A 77 -8.83 18.68 -5.10
N ASP A 78 -9.16 17.37 -5.14
CA ASP A 78 -9.80 16.64 -4.05
C ASP A 78 -8.74 16.15 -3.03
N ILE A 79 -8.08 17.09 -2.35
CA ILE A 79 -6.95 16.82 -1.44
C ILE A 79 -7.39 15.97 -0.23
N SER A 80 -8.63 16.17 0.26
CA SER A 80 -9.20 15.39 1.36
C SER A 80 -9.31 13.91 0.97
N ASP A 81 -9.80 13.61 -0.24
CA ASP A 81 -9.97 12.24 -0.74
C ASP A 81 -8.63 11.58 -1.06
N ALA A 82 -7.67 12.36 -1.56
CA ALA A 82 -6.32 11.86 -1.78
C ALA A 82 -5.63 11.47 -0.46
N SER A 83 -5.81 12.30 0.59
CA SER A 83 -5.23 12.06 1.92
C SER A 83 -5.92 10.91 2.63
N SER A 84 -7.26 10.87 2.61
CA SER A 84 -8.02 9.79 3.27
C SER A 84 -7.70 8.42 2.67
N ASN A 85 -7.44 8.35 1.36
CA ASN A 85 -6.98 7.12 0.72
C ASN A 85 -5.62 6.65 1.27
N VAL A 86 -4.64 7.56 1.39
CA VAL A 86 -3.29 7.23 1.90
C VAL A 86 -3.32 6.72 3.35
N PHE A 87 -4.06 7.38 4.23
CA PHE A 87 -4.15 6.96 5.63
C PHE A 87 -5.06 5.73 5.78
N GLY A 88 -6.17 5.70 5.04
CA GLY A 88 -7.15 4.62 5.07
C GLY A 88 -6.58 3.29 4.59
N SER A 89 -5.80 3.29 3.50
CA SER A 89 -5.18 2.07 2.97
C SER A 89 -4.18 1.48 3.96
N ASN A 90 -3.32 2.29 4.59
CA ASN A 90 -2.37 1.80 5.60
C ASN A 90 -3.07 1.23 6.84
N ILE A 91 -4.15 1.87 7.30
CA ILE A 91 -4.96 1.34 8.41
C ILE A 91 -5.62 0.02 8.01
N PHE A 92 -6.17 -0.06 6.80
CA PHE A 92 -6.78 -1.27 6.26
C PHE A 92 -5.76 -2.41 6.12
N ASP A 93 -4.55 -2.14 5.62
CA ASP A 93 -3.50 -3.14 5.46
C ASP A 93 -3.07 -3.72 6.81
N ILE A 94 -2.94 -2.88 7.85
CA ILE A 94 -2.56 -3.37 9.19
C ILE A 94 -3.71 -4.17 9.82
N LEU A 95 -4.93 -3.65 9.80
CA LEU A 95 -6.05 -4.28 10.53
C LEU A 95 -6.63 -5.47 9.76
N VAL A 96 -6.85 -5.29 8.46
CA VAL A 96 -7.49 -6.29 7.60
C VAL A 96 -6.45 -7.10 6.85
N GLY A 97 -5.45 -6.48 6.22
CA GLY A 97 -4.42 -7.19 5.46
C GLY A 97 -3.55 -8.13 6.32
N LEU A 98 -3.10 -7.65 7.49
CA LEU A 98 -2.28 -8.42 8.43
C LEU A 98 -3.14 -9.06 9.53
N GLY A 99 -4.02 -8.29 10.18
CA GLY A 99 -4.77 -8.76 11.35
C GLY A 99 -5.78 -9.87 11.05
N LEU A 100 -6.56 -9.76 9.97
CA LEU A 100 -7.61 -10.72 9.65
C LEU A 100 -7.07 -12.11 9.29
N PRO A 101 -6.04 -12.29 8.44
CA PRO A 101 -5.47 -13.62 8.17
C PRO A 101 -4.90 -14.29 9.42
N ILE A 102 -4.22 -13.54 10.30
CA ILE A 102 -3.69 -14.05 11.56
C ILE A 102 -4.83 -14.51 12.47
N PHE A 103 -5.89 -13.69 12.59
CA PHE A 103 -7.07 -14.02 13.36
C PHE A 103 -7.75 -15.31 12.85
N ILE A 104 -7.97 -15.42 11.53
CA ILE A 104 -8.56 -16.60 10.91
C ILE A 104 -7.68 -17.82 11.15
N ALA A 105 -6.36 -17.72 10.87
CA ALA A 105 -5.42 -18.82 11.07
C ALA A 105 -5.44 -19.32 12.53
N ARG A 106 -5.54 -18.40 13.49
CA ARG A 106 -5.63 -18.77 14.91
C ARG A 106 -6.96 -19.46 15.25
N LEU A 107 -8.07 -18.99 14.68
CA LEU A 107 -9.41 -19.56 14.88
C LEU A 107 -9.46 -21.03 14.40
N ILE A 108 -8.84 -21.32 13.26
CA ILE A 108 -8.77 -22.67 12.68
C ILE A 108 -7.55 -23.48 13.12
N LYS A 109 -6.84 -23.00 14.16
CA LYS A 109 -5.69 -23.65 14.80
C LYS A 109 -4.50 -23.93 13.86
N ILE A 110 -4.32 -23.12 12.81
CA ILE A 110 -3.10 -23.14 12.02
C ILE A 110 -1.99 -22.45 12.82
N PRO A 111 -0.80 -23.06 12.96
CA PRO A 111 0.33 -22.41 13.59
C PRO A 111 0.78 -21.21 12.77
N VAL A 112 0.81 -20.02 13.39
CA VAL A 112 1.34 -18.80 12.79
C VAL A 112 2.68 -18.50 13.46
N ILE A 113 3.75 -18.49 12.67
CA ILE A 113 5.08 -18.11 13.13
C ILE A 113 5.29 -16.65 12.72
N ILE A 114 5.48 -15.78 13.70
CA ILE A 114 5.83 -14.37 13.47
C ILE A 114 7.30 -14.23 13.86
N SER A 115 8.17 -14.26 12.86
CA SER A 115 9.61 -14.02 13.05
C SER A 115 9.93 -12.59 12.66
N VAL A 116 10.51 -11.84 13.59
CA VAL A 116 11.13 -10.55 13.29
C VAL A 116 12.56 -10.83 12.87
N GLU A 117 12.79 -11.01 11.57
CA GLU A 117 14.11 -11.40 11.04
C GLU A 117 15.19 -10.33 11.25
N SER A 118 14.80 -9.05 11.32
CA SER A 118 15.74 -7.95 11.56
C SER A 118 15.09 -6.82 12.36
N MET A 119 15.47 -6.71 13.64
CA MET A 119 15.05 -5.59 14.49
C MET A 119 15.49 -4.24 13.90
N THR A 120 16.66 -4.20 13.26
CA THR A 120 17.20 -3.00 12.63
C THR A 120 16.29 -2.46 11.52
N ILE A 121 15.79 -3.33 10.64
CA ILE A 121 14.85 -2.93 9.57
C ILE A 121 13.54 -2.45 10.17
N VAL A 122 13.01 -3.15 11.19
CA VAL A 122 11.76 -2.77 11.86
C VAL A 122 11.88 -1.41 12.54
N PHE A 123 12.98 -1.14 13.25
CA PHE A 123 13.22 0.17 13.85
C PHE A 123 13.35 1.27 12.79
N GLY A 124 14.04 1.00 11.68
CA GLY A 124 14.13 1.93 10.55
C GLY A 124 12.75 2.30 9.99
N LEU A 125 11.90 1.30 9.75
CA LEU A 125 10.52 1.48 9.28
C LEU A 125 9.65 2.25 10.27
N LEU A 126 9.78 1.94 11.56
CA LEU A 126 9.03 2.64 12.61
C LEU A 126 9.42 4.12 12.67
N VAL A 127 10.72 4.42 12.70
CA VAL A 127 11.23 5.79 12.72
C VAL A 127 10.79 6.55 11.47
N SER A 128 10.91 5.95 10.28
CA SER A 128 10.45 6.61 9.04
C SER A 128 8.95 6.90 9.07
N THR A 129 8.15 5.97 9.60
CA THR A 129 6.69 6.16 9.72
C THR A 129 6.36 7.32 10.67
N VAL A 130 7.00 7.38 11.84
CA VAL A 130 6.80 8.47 12.81
C VAL A 130 7.19 9.83 12.21
N VAL A 131 8.33 9.89 11.50
CA VAL A 131 8.77 11.13 10.83
C VAL A 131 7.77 11.59 9.77
N VAL A 132 7.28 10.66 8.93
CA VAL A 132 6.26 10.99 7.92
C VAL A 132 4.97 11.49 8.58
N LEU A 133 4.48 10.81 9.61
CA LEU A 133 3.28 11.23 10.34
C LEU A 133 3.47 12.62 10.97
N TYR A 134 4.65 12.91 11.52
CA TYR A 134 4.97 14.23 12.06
C TYR A 134 4.92 15.34 10.99
N ILE A 135 5.44 15.08 9.79
CA ILE A 135 5.39 16.03 8.66
C ILE A 135 3.93 16.38 8.28
N PHE A 136 3.01 15.40 8.42
CA PHE A 136 1.57 15.57 8.16
C PHE A 136 0.77 16.12 9.35
N ALA A 137 1.25 15.95 10.58
CA ALA A 137 0.52 16.33 11.80
C ALA A 137 0.13 17.81 11.82
N GLU A 138 0.90 18.66 11.14
CA GLU A 138 0.57 20.07 10.98
C GLU A 138 -0.38 20.31 9.80
N LYS A 139 -1.67 20.48 10.12
CA LYS A 139 -2.76 20.90 9.21
C LYS A 139 -3.08 19.98 8.03
N MET A 140 -2.42 18.81 7.91
CA MET A 140 -2.63 17.85 6.80
C MET A 140 -2.39 18.49 5.41
N ILE A 141 -1.52 19.51 5.33
CA ILE A 141 -1.22 20.20 4.08
C ILE A 141 0.10 19.68 3.52
N LEU A 142 0.04 19.09 2.32
CA LEU A 142 1.21 18.64 1.58
C LEU A 142 1.73 19.75 0.64
N THR A 143 2.88 20.32 0.97
CA THR A 143 3.58 21.29 0.11
C THR A 143 4.65 20.59 -0.73
N LYS A 144 5.07 21.20 -1.86
CA LYS A 144 6.13 20.63 -2.71
C LYS A 144 7.42 20.28 -1.93
N PRO A 145 7.93 21.13 -1.01
CA PRO A 145 9.10 20.77 -0.22
C PRO A 145 8.86 19.56 0.70
N LYS A 146 7.70 19.49 1.38
CA LYS A 146 7.34 18.33 2.22
C LYS A 146 7.28 17.04 1.39
N ALA A 147 6.70 17.11 0.18
CA ALA A 147 6.62 15.96 -0.72
C ALA A 147 8.00 15.48 -1.20
N VAL A 148 8.89 16.40 -1.57
CA VAL A 148 10.28 16.06 -1.95
C VAL A 148 11.02 15.43 -0.77
N LEU A 149 10.90 16.00 0.43
CA LEU A 149 11.49 15.43 1.64
C LEU A 149 11.00 14.00 1.91
N MET A 150 9.70 13.75 1.78
CA MET A 150 9.14 12.40 1.95
C MET A 150 9.68 11.40 0.91
N LEU A 151 9.84 11.81 -0.35
CA LEU A 151 10.46 10.97 -1.37
C LEU A 151 11.91 10.65 -1.02
N LEU A 152 12.68 11.63 -0.52
CA LEU A 152 14.05 11.41 -0.07
C LEU A 152 14.12 10.42 1.09
N ILE A 153 13.21 10.52 2.07
CA ILE A 153 13.12 9.55 3.17
C ILE A 153 12.81 8.15 2.61
N TYR A 154 11.85 8.02 1.69
CA TYR A 154 11.48 6.76 1.07
C TYR A 154 12.66 6.11 0.33
N PHE A 155 13.33 6.85 -0.56
CA PHE A 155 14.50 6.32 -1.28
C PHE A 155 15.68 6.05 -0.34
N GLY A 156 15.89 6.90 0.67
CA GLY A 156 16.89 6.68 1.72
C GLY A 156 16.64 5.39 2.50
N LEU A 157 15.39 5.09 2.83
CA LEU A 157 14.98 3.84 3.49
C LEU A 157 15.24 2.62 2.59
N ILE A 158 14.98 2.72 1.28
CA ILE A 158 15.28 1.64 0.33
C ILE A 158 16.78 1.38 0.29
N VAL A 159 17.60 2.42 0.11
CA VAL A 159 19.06 2.29 0.08
C VAL A 159 19.58 1.71 1.38
N TYR A 160 19.09 2.19 2.53
CA TYR A 160 19.41 1.67 3.84
C TYR A 160 19.07 0.18 3.97
N THR A 161 17.87 -0.22 3.58
CA THR A 161 17.41 -1.62 3.65
C THR A 161 18.26 -2.54 2.78
N ILE A 162 18.63 -2.08 1.57
CA ILE A 162 19.50 -2.84 0.66
C ILE A 162 20.93 -2.95 1.24
N SER A 163 21.45 -1.89 1.88
CA SER A 163 22.82 -1.88 2.41
C SER A 163 23.04 -2.79 3.65
N LEU A 164 21.96 -3.27 4.27
CA LEU A 164 22.01 -4.14 5.44
C LEU A 164 22.18 -5.64 5.09
N VAL A 165 22.23 -5.96 3.80
CA VAL A 165 22.42 -7.31 3.26
C VAL A 165 23.68 -7.36 2.41
#